data_AF-A0A1Q3D484-F1
#
_entry.id   AF-A0A1Q3D484-F1
#
_cell.length_a   1.000
_cell.length_b   1.000
_cell.length_c   1.000
_cell.angle_alpha   90.00
_cell.angle_beta   90.00
_cell.angle_gamma   90.00
#
_symmetry.space_group_name_H-M   'P 1'
#
loop_
_entity.id
_entity.type
_entity.pdbx_description
1 polymer ?
#
loop_
_entity_poly.entity_id
_entity_poly.type
_entity_poly.pdbx_seq_one_letter_code
_entity_poly.pdbx_strand_id
1 'polypeptide(L)'
;MLVGHLGELALSSASMASSFASVTGYIVLVRIGSALETLCGQAYGAKYHMLGIHMQRAMLTLLALSTPLAIIWFYTSTILIALGQHHEIPINAGTFNRWMIPSIFAYALLQCLNRFLQTQNDVFPMMISSGSTASVHILVCRVLVFKSGLGVPAITISNWINVLLLAMYVKFSPACTKTWTGFSREALHDIVSFIKLAVPSAIMICFEYWSFEMVVLLSGLLPNPKLETYVLSI
;
A
#
# COMPACT_ATOMS: atom_id res chain seq x y z
N MET A 1 -5.81 13.96 -4.38
CA MET A 1 -6.50 13.38 -5.55
C MET A 1 -6.80 14.46 -6.58
N LEU A 2 -6.59 14.22 -7.86
CA LEU A 2 -6.90 15.16 -8.97
C LEU A 2 -8.33 15.01 -9.52
N VAL A 3 -9.19 14.24 -8.84
CA VAL A 3 -10.56 13.88 -9.29
C VAL A 3 -11.60 14.95 -8.89
N GLY A 4 -11.23 15.95 -8.07
CA GLY A 4 -12.17 16.94 -7.52
C GLY A 4 -12.93 17.79 -8.55
N HIS A 5 -12.40 17.94 -9.77
CA HIS A 5 -13.10 18.67 -10.84
C HIS A 5 -14.18 17.84 -11.55
N LEU A 6 -14.29 16.53 -11.26
CA LEU A 6 -15.23 15.61 -11.92
C LEU A 6 -16.61 15.58 -11.26
N GLY A 7 -16.83 16.41 -10.23
CA GLY A 7 -18.09 16.54 -9.50
C GLY A 7 -18.13 15.77 -8.18
N GLU A 8 -19.14 16.07 -7.36
CA GLU A 8 -19.28 15.57 -5.99
C GLU A 8 -19.32 14.03 -5.93
N LEU A 9 -20.07 13.38 -6.83
CA LEU A 9 -20.23 11.93 -6.80
C LEU A 9 -18.90 11.20 -7.05
N ALA A 10 -18.12 11.64 -8.03
CA ALA A 10 -16.81 11.04 -8.35
C ALA A 10 -15.82 11.25 -7.20
N LEU A 11 -15.84 12.43 -6.58
CA LEU A 11 -14.99 12.76 -5.45
C LEU A 11 -15.35 11.94 -4.19
N SER A 12 -16.63 11.90 -3.80
CA SER A 12 -17.10 11.10 -2.66
C SER A 12 -16.83 9.62 -2.87
N SER A 13 -17.01 9.10 -4.09
CA SER A 13 -16.71 7.70 -4.41
C SER A 13 -15.22 7.39 -4.34
N ALA A 14 -14.35 8.28 -4.83
CA ALA A 14 -12.90 8.11 -4.77
C ALA A 14 -12.37 8.19 -3.33
N SER A 15 -12.93 9.10 -2.52
CA SER A 15 -12.63 9.22 -1.09
C SER A 15 -13.01 7.94 -0.34
N MET A 16 -14.26 7.49 -0.49
CA MET A 16 -14.76 6.25 0.11
C MET A 16 -13.93 5.02 -0.30
N ALA A 17 -13.59 4.90 -1.60
CA ALA A 17 -12.73 3.84 -2.10
C ALA A 17 -11.35 3.86 -1.42
N SER A 18 -10.76 5.05 -1.29
CA SER A 18 -9.42 5.20 -0.71
C SER A 18 -9.39 4.94 0.79
N SER A 19 -10.37 5.42 1.56
CA SER A 19 -10.50 5.07 2.97
C SER A 19 -10.67 3.55 3.14
N PHE A 20 -11.56 2.92 2.35
CA PHE A 20 -11.73 1.48 2.39
C PHE A 20 -10.42 0.73 2.05
N ALA A 21 -9.70 1.16 1.01
CA ALA A 21 -8.43 0.58 0.59
C ALA A 21 -7.32 0.79 1.65
N SER A 22 -7.27 1.95 2.29
CA SER A 22 -6.34 2.24 3.37
C SER A 22 -6.54 1.30 4.55
N VAL A 23 -7.77 1.22 5.06
CA VAL A 23 -8.16 0.39 6.22
C VAL A 23 -7.92 -1.09 5.95
N THR A 24 -8.43 -1.59 4.84
CA THR A 24 -8.45 -3.03 4.57
C THR A 24 -7.15 -3.53 3.95
N GLY A 25 -6.35 -2.65 3.33
CA GLY A 25 -5.18 -3.04 2.54
C GLY A 25 -3.89 -2.38 2.99
N TYR A 26 -3.74 -1.09 2.71
CA TYR A 26 -2.44 -0.42 2.85
C TYR A 26 -1.93 -0.41 4.29
N ILE A 27 -2.76 -0.07 5.27
CA ILE A 27 -2.36 -0.06 6.69
C ILE A 27 -1.92 -1.45 7.11
N VAL A 28 -2.68 -2.48 6.76
CA VAL A 28 -2.34 -3.88 7.09
C VAL A 28 -0.96 -4.25 6.54
N LEU A 29 -0.67 -3.90 5.29
CA LEU A 29 0.64 -4.16 4.67
C LEU A 29 1.78 -3.36 5.31
N VAL A 30 1.57 -2.08 5.63
CA VAL A 30 2.57 -1.26 6.33
C VAL A 30 2.92 -1.88 7.67
N ARG A 31 1.92 -2.30 8.46
CA ARG A 31 2.11 -2.78 9.83
C ARG A 31 2.71 -4.17 9.91
N ILE A 32 2.28 -5.08 9.05
CA ILE A 32 2.93 -6.39 8.95
C ILE A 32 4.34 -6.22 8.36
N GLY A 33 4.50 -5.28 7.43
CA GLY A 33 5.80 -4.87 6.92
C GLY A 33 6.74 -4.28 7.97
N SER A 34 6.27 -3.50 8.95
CA SER A 34 7.15 -2.92 9.98
C SER A 34 7.74 -3.96 10.93
N ALA A 35 7.12 -5.14 11.08
CA ALA A 35 7.77 -6.25 11.78
C ALA A 35 9.08 -6.71 11.12
N LEU A 36 9.27 -6.38 9.83
CA LEU A 36 10.55 -6.55 9.15
C LEU A 36 11.64 -5.70 9.74
N GLU A 37 11.35 -4.50 10.23
CA GLU A 37 12.37 -3.60 10.78
C GLU A 37 13.03 -4.25 11.99
N THR A 38 12.25 -4.91 12.85
CA THR A 38 12.77 -5.66 13.99
C THR A 38 13.68 -6.81 13.54
N LEU A 39 13.23 -7.63 12.59
CA LEU A 39 13.98 -8.79 12.12
C LEU A 39 15.23 -8.41 11.30
N CYS A 40 15.10 -7.41 10.44
CA CYS A 40 16.18 -6.86 9.63
C CYS A 40 17.20 -6.12 10.49
N GLY A 41 16.77 -5.38 11.51
CA GLY A 41 17.66 -4.72 12.47
C GLY A 41 18.50 -5.71 13.27
N GLN A 42 17.91 -6.82 13.72
CA GLN A 42 18.65 -7.92 14.36
C GLN A 42 19.63 -8.60 13.40
N ALA A 43 19.24 -8.79 12.14
CA ALA A 43 20.09 -9.39 11.12
C ALA A 43 21.24 -8.48 10.67
N TYR A 44 21.02 -7.16 10.55
CA TYR A 44 22.06 -6.21 10.13
C TYR A 44 23.18 -6.10 11.18
N GLY A 45 22.84 -6.16 12.47
CA GLY A 45 23.83 -6.15 13.55
C GLY A 45 24.68 -7.43 13.68
N ALA A 46 24.25 -8.55 13.09
CA ALA A 46 24.87 -9.87 13.30
C ALA A 46 25.32 -10.60 12.03
N LYS A 47 24.52 -10.58 10.95
CA LYS A 47 24.72 -11.35 9.71
C LYS A 47 24.17 -10.61 8.47
N TYR A 48 24.97 -9.72 7.89
CA TYR A 48 24.59 -8.88 6.73
C TYR A 48 23.95 -9.60 5.53
N HIS A 49 24.39 -10.83 5.19
CA HIS A 49 23.83 -11.60 4.06
C HIS A 49 22.39 -12.08 4.30
N MET A 50 21.97 -12.22 5.56
CA MET A 50 20.60 -12.64 5.90
C MET A 50 19.58 -11.54 5.61
N LEU A 51 20.02 -10.28 5.47
CA LEU A 51 19.14 -9.15 5.24
C LEU A 51 18.34 -9.30 3.94
N GLY A 52 19.00 -9.68 2.84
CA GLY A 52 18.35 -9.94 1.56
C GLY A 52 17.40 -11.14 1.60
N ILE A 53 17.73 -12.18 2.37
CA ILE A 53 16.88 -13.36 2.57
C ILE A 53 15.62 -12.99 3.35
N HIS A 54 15.76 -12.22 4.43
CA HIS A 54 14.61 -11.71 5.19
C HIS A 54 13.72 -10.80 4.34
N MET A 55 14.29 -9.92 3.51
CA MET A 55 13.52 -9.11 2.57
C MET A 55 12.72 -9.99 1.58
N GLN A 56 13.33 -11.03 1.01
CA GLN A 56 12.63 -11.94 0.09
C GLN A 56 11.50 -12.69 0.79
N ARG A 57 11.74 -13.22 1.99
CA ARG A 57 10.72 -13.88 2.81
C ARG A 57 9.54 -12.95 3.09
N ALA A 58 9.83 -11.68 3.34
CA ALA A 58 8.85 -10.63 3.54
C ALA A 58 8.00 -10.38 2.30
N MET A 59 8.66 -10.25 1.14
CA MET A 59 7.99 -10.04 -0.14
C MET A 59 7.01 -11.18 -0.40
N LEU A 60 7.43 -12.43 -0.22
CA LEU A 60 6.55 -13.59 -0.37
C LEU A 60 5.36 -13.54 0.60
N THR A 61 5.62 -13.22 1.86
CA THR A 61 4.58 -13.14 2.90
C THR A 61 3.56 -12.03 2.60
N LEU A 62 4.02 -10.82 2.28
CA LEU A 62 3.15 -9.68 2.00
C LEU A 62 2.43 -9.83 0.64
N LEU A 63 3.03 -10.46 -0.37
CA LEU A 63 2.35 -10.80 -1.62
C LEU A 63 1.25 -11.84 -1.40
N ALA A 64 1.54 -12.88 -0.61
CA ALA A 64 0.54 -13.87 -0.23
C ALA A 64 -0.63 -13.21 0.51
N LEU A 65 -0.34 -12.32 1.45
CA LEU A 65 -1.36 -11.54 2.17
C LEU A 65 -2.12 -10.56 1.26
N SER A 66 -1.47 -9.99 0.24
CA SER A 66 -2.12 -9.09 -0.72
C SER A 66 -3.24 -9.78 -1.50
N THR A 67 -3.21 -11.11 -1.62
CA THR A 67 -4.22 -11.90 -2.34
C THR A 67 -5.61 -11.85 -1.68
N PRO A 68 -5.80 -12.24 -0.40
CA PRO A 68 -7.10 -12.07 0.26
C PRO A 68 -7.53 -10.61 0.35
N LEU A 69 -6.59 -9.66 0.51
CA LEU A 69 -6.92 -8.23 0.54
C LEU A 69 -7.44 -7.73 -0.82
N ALA A 70 -6.87 -8.21 -1.92
CA ALA A 70 -7.36 -7.93 -3.27
C ALA A 70 -8.79 -8.48 -3.48
N ILE A 71 -9.12 -9.63 -2.91
CA ILE A 71 -10.49 -10.18 -2.93
C ILE A 71 -11.44 -9.25 -2.17
N ILE A 72 -11.06 -8.76 -0.98
CA ILE A 72 -11.84 -7.77 -0.23
C ILE A 72 -12.08 -6.52 -1.09
N TRP A 73 -11.04 -6.02 -1.76
CA TRP A 73 -11.16 -4.85 -2.64
C TRP A 73 -12.08 -5.09 -3.84
N PHE A 74 -12.07 -6.29 -4.41
CA PHE A 74 -12.97 -6.67 -5.51
C PHE A 74 -14.46 -6.57 -5.12
N TYR A 75 -14.77 -6.94 -3.87
CA TYR A 75 -16.13 -6.89 -3.30
C TYR A 75 -16.48 -5.59 -2.57
N THR A 76 -15.66 -4.53 -2.71
CA THR A 76 -15.89 -3.23 -2.05
C THR A 76 -17.34 -2.73 -2.20
N SER A 77 -17.92 -2.75 -3.40
CA SER A 77 -19.31 -2.29 -3.60
C SER A 77 -20.30 -3.08 -2.77
N THR A 78 -20.21 -4.41 -2.79
CA THR A 78 -21.11 -5.30 -2.05
C THR A 78 -20.98 -5.09 -0.54
N ILE A 79 -19.75 -4.95 -0.05
CA ILE A 79 -19.47 -4.73 1.36
C ILE A 79 -20.04 -3.38 1.82
N LEU A 80 -19.78 -2.30 1.08
CA LEU A 80 -20.28 -0.97 1.42
C LEU A 80 -21.81 -0.87 1.35
N ILE A 81 -22.45 -1.52 0.36
CA ILE A 81 -23.91 -1.60 0.27
C ILE A 81 -24.48 -2.37 1.48
N ALA A 82 -23.85 -3.48 1.87
CA ALA A 82 -24.26 -4.25 3.04
C ALA A 82 -24.11 -3.45 4.35
N LEU A 83 -23.19 -2.48 4.40
CA LEU A 83 -23.04 -1.52 5.51
C LEU A 83 -24.04 -0.36 5.46
N GLY A 84 -25.01 -0.36 4.55
CA GLY A 84 -26.09 0.62 4.50
C GLY A 84 -25.80 1.88 3.68
N GLN A 85 -24.73 1.92 2.90
CA GLN A 85 -24.39 3.07 2.07
C GLN A 85 -25.33 3.22 0.85
N HIS A 86 -25.68 4.46 0.49
CA HIS A 86 -26.53 4.78 -0.68
C HIS A 86 -25.93 4.28 -2.00
N HIS A 87 -26.70 3.52 -2.77
CA HIS A 87 -26.25 2.64 -3.86
C HIS A 87 -25.24 3.23 -4.87
N GLU A 88 -25.31 4.51 -5.22
CA GLU A 88 -24.44 5.11 -6.26
C GLU A 88 -22.98 5.26 -5.83
N ILE A 89 -22.71 5.63 -4.57
CA ILE A 89 -21.35 5.86 -4.07
C ILE A 89 -20.56 4.53 -3.96
N PRO A 90 -21.08 3.45 -3.35
CA PRO A 90 -20.45 2.14 -3.28
C PRO A 90 -20.16 1.50 -4.64
N ILE A 91 -21.03 1.66 -5.64
CA ILE A 91 -20.84 1.08 -6.97
C ILE A 91 -19.61 1.72 -7.63
N ASN A 92 -19.53 3.04 -7.61
CA ASN A 92 -18.38 3.76 -8.12
C ASN A 92 -17.13 3.44 -7.28
N ALA A 93 -17.22 3.50 -5.95
CA ALA A 93 -16.08 3.19 -5.07
C ALA A 93 -15.50 1.79 -5.29
N GLY A 94 -16.34 0.78 -5.54
CA GLY A 94 -15.84 -0.55 -5.87
C GLY A 94 -15.23 -0.66 -7.27
N THR A 95 -15.70 0.13 -8.24
CA THR A 95 -15.01 0.27 -9.52
C THR A 95 -13.61 0.85 -9.33
N PHE A 96 -13.48 1.91 -8.51
CA PHE A 96 -12.18 2.47 -8.11
C PHE A 96 -11.28 1.39 -7.48
N ASN A 97 -11.74 0.68 -6.46
CA ASN A 97 -10.91 -0.32 -5.78
C ASN A 97 -10.50 -1.51 -6.66
N ARG A 98 -11.33 -1.92 -7.63
CA ARG A 98 -10.94 -2.95 -8.61
C ARG A 98 -9.75 -2.52 -9.47
N TRP A 99 -9.70 -1.26 -9.89
CA TRP A 99 -8.55 -0.70 -10.61
C TRP A 99 -7.31 -0.53 -9.73
N MET A 100 -7.48 -0.41 -8.41
CA MET A 100 -6.39 -0.37 -7.45
C MET A 100 -5.85 -1.75 -7.08
N ILE A 101 -6.52 -2.86 -7.42
CA ILE A 101 -6.03 -4.21 -7.06
C ILE A 101 -4.54 -4.42 -7.40
N PRO A 102 -4.01 -4.06 -8.59
CA PRO A 102 -2.59 -4.28 -8.87
C PRO A 102 -1.66 -3.38 -8.03
N SER A 103 -2.15 -2.26 -7.48
CA SER A 103 -1.33 -1.36 -6.66
C SER A 103 -1.05 -1.93 -5.27
N ILE A 104 -1.90 -2.80 -4.73
CA ILE A 104 -1.66 -3.42 -3.41
C ILE A 104 -0.42 -4.34 -3.44
N PHE A 105 -0.20 -5.05 -4.55
CA PHE A 105 0.98 -5.90 -4.75
C PHE A 105 2.25 -5.06 -4.95
N ALA A 106 2.17 -3.97 -5.73
CA ALA A 106 3.28 -3.03 -5.86
C ALA A 106 3.63 -2.43 -4.50
N TYR A 107 2.62 -2.06 -3.71
CA TYR A 107 2.81 -1.49 -2.39
C TYR A 107 3.49 -2.47 -1.43
N ALA A 108 3.08 -3.75 -1.42
CA ALA A 108 3.74 -4.80 -0.64
C ALA A 108 5.25 -4.90 -0.96
N LEU A 109 5.62 -4.89 -2.25
CA LEU A 109 7.02 -4.91 -2.67
C LEU A 109 7.77 -3.64 -2.26
N LEU A 110 7.16 -2.46 -2.45
CA LEU A 110 7.72 -1.18 -2.00
C LEU A 110 7.97 -1.18 -0.51
N GLN A 111 7.06 -1.75 0.28
CA GLN A 111 7.26 -1.80 1.72
C GLN A 111 8.55 -2.55 2.04
N CYS A 112 8.74 -3.75 1.48
CA CYS A 112 9.94 -4.56 1.69
C CYS A 112 11.23 -3.86 1.23
N LEU A 113 11.24 -3.30 0.02
CA LEU A 113 12.41 -2.60 -0.54
C LEU A 113 12.81 -1.39 0.31
N ASN A 114 11.82 -0.60 0.74
CA ASN A 114 12.08 0.56 1.60
C ASN A 114 12.69 0.12 2.94
N ARG A 115 12.15 -0.91 3.60
CA ARG A 115 12.71 -1.36 4.90
C ARG A 115 14.10 -1.92 4.75
N PHE A 116 14.35 -2.67 3.67
CA PHE A 116 15.68 -3.17 3.36
C PHE A 116 16.71 -2.03 3.25
N LEU A 117 16.38 -0.94 2.57
CA LEU A 117 17.27 0.23 2.46
C LEU A 117 17.34 1.04 3.76
N GLN A 118 16.21 1.26 4.46
CA GLN A 118 16.16 1.98 5.73
C GLN A 118 16.99 1.30 6.83
N THR A 119 16.95 -0.02 6.92
CA THR A 119 17.72 -0.79 7.92
C THR A 119 19.22 -0.72 7.68
N GLN A 120 19.65 -0.38 6.47
CA GLN A 120 21.04 -0.10 6.11
C GLN A 120 21.42 1.38 6.27
N ASN A 121 20.49 2.24 6.71
CA ASN A 121 20.58 3.70 6.71
C ASN A 121 20.79 4.33 5.30
N ASP A 122 20.43 3.62 4.23
CA ASP A 122 20.58 4.11 2.85
C ASP A 122 19.27 4.79 2.37
N VAL A 123 19.01 6.01 2.87
CA VAL A 123 17.73 6.70 2.66
C VAL A 123 17.63 7.55 1.40
N PHE A 124 18.76 7.91 0.80
CA PHE A 124 18.80 8.75 -0.40
C PHE A 124 18.11 8.14 -1.63
N PRO A 125 18.31 6.85 -1.96
CA PRO A 125 17.65 6.21 -3.10
C PRO A 125 16.13 6.21 -2.97
N MET A 126 15.62 5.99 -1.74
CA MET A 126 14.19 6.04 -1.46
C MET A 126 13.61 7.45 -1.65
N MET A 127 14.35 8.48 -1.23
CA MET A 127 13.94 9.86 -1.43
C MET A 127 13.88 10.21 -2.92
N ILE A 128 14.94 9.87 -3.68
CA ILE A 128 15.01 10.15 -5.12
C ILE A 128 13.94 9.38 -5.89
N SER A 129 13.75 8.09 -5.58
CA SER A 129 12.75 7.26 -6.26
C SER A 129 11.33 7.76 -5.97
N SER A 130 11.05 8.15 -4.72
CA SER A 130 9.75 8.69 -4.32
C SER A 130 9.48 10.06 -4.96
N GLY A 131 10.47 10.95 -4.99
CA GLY A 131 10.35 12.26 -5.67
C GLY A 131 10.15 12.13 -7.18
N SER A 132 10.88 11.22 -7.81
CA SER A 132 10.73 10.90 -9.25
C SER A 132 9.34 10.31 -9.52
N THR A 133 8.90 9.38 -8.68
CA THR A 133 7.58 8.75 -8.77
C THR A 133 6.47 9.77 -8.58
N ALA A 134 6.59 10.70 -7.63
CA ALA A 134 5.61 11.76 -7.42
C ALA A 134 5.50 12.68 -8.65
N SER A 135 6.63 13.03 -9.27
CA SER A 135 6.66 13.83 -10.50
C SER A 135 5.97 13.10 -11.66
N VAL A 136 6.28 11.82 -11.85
CA VAL A 136 5.61 10.96 -12.84
C VAL A 136 4.13 10.81 -12.52
N HIS A 137 3.77 10.67 -11.24
CA HIS A 137 2.39 10.54 -10.80
C HIS A 137 1.54 11.75 -11.17
N ILE A 138 2.08 12.96 -11.03
CA ILE A 138 1.41 14.20 -11.45
C ILE A 138 1.15 14.18 -12.96
N LEU A 139 2.15 13.81 -13.75
CA LEU A 139 2.03 13.73 -15.22
C LEU A 139 1.02 12.68 -15.65
N VAL A 140 1.12 11.48 -15.09
CA VAL A 140 0.25 10.33 -15.39
C VAL A 140 -1.19 10.64 -14.94
N CYS A 141 -1.38 11.25 -13.77
CA CYS A 141 -2.69 11.74 -13.33
C CYS A 141 -3.26 12.74 -14.32
N ARG A 142 -2.49 13.75 -14.76
CA ARG A 142 -2.98 14.72 -15.75
C ARG A 142 -3.43 14.01 -17.03
N VAL A 143 -2.57 13.17 -17.61
CA VAL A 143 -2.88 12.49 -18.89
C VAL A 143 -4.11 11.58 -18.76
N LEU A 144 -4.19 10.75 -17.71
CA LEU A 144 -5.29 9.81 -17.52
C LEU A 144 -6.59 10.50 -17.13
N VAL A 145 -6.55 11.53 -16.29
CA VAL A 145 -7.78 12.27 -15.94
C VAL A 145 -8.36 12.97 -17.17
N PHE A 146 -7.52 13.54 -18.05
CA PHE A 146 -7.98 14.16 -19.30
C PHE A 146 -8.45 13.15 -20.37
N LYS A 147 -7.91 11.92 -20.40
CA LYS A 147 -8.25 10.93 -21.45
C LYS A 147 -9.25 9.85 -21.04
N SER A 148 -9.20 9.35 -19.81
CA SER A 148 -10.03 8.24 -19.34
C SER A 148 -11.04 8.62 -18.25
N GLY A 149 -11.05 9.88 -17.80
CA GLY A 149 -11.98 10.36 -16.76
C GLY A 149 -11.78 9.71 -15.38
N LEU A 150 -10.75 8.87 -15.21
CA LEU A 150 -10.48 8.10 -13.99
C LEU A 150 -8.99 8.25 -13.63
N GLY A 151 -8.69 8.84 -12.47
CA GLY A 151 -7.32 9.02 -11.96
C GLY A 151 -6.71 7.78 -11.29
N VAL A 152 -7.44 6.67 -11.26
CA VAL A 152 -7.07 5.43 -10.53
C VAL A 152 -5.89 4.68 -11.14
N PRO A 153 -5.78 4.52 -12.48
CA PRO A 153 -4.65 3.79 -13.06
C PRO A 153 -3.31 4.49 -12.78
N ALA A 154 -3.33 5.79 -12.49
CA ALA A 154 -2.12 6.56 -12.21
C ALA A 154 -1.40 6.10 -10.93
N ILE A 155 -2.14 5.80 -9.86
CA ILE A 155 -1.55 5.34 -8.59
C ILE A 155 -0.85 3.99 -8.81
N THR A 156 -1.54 3.07 -9.48
CA THR A 156 -1.02 1.75 -9.79
C THR A 156 0.26 1.83 -10.63
N ILE A 157 0.25 2.61 -11.71
CA ILE A 157 1.41 2.79 -12.59
C ILE A 157 2.59 3.40 -11.82
N SER A 158 2.34 4.48 -11.07
CA SER A 158 3.39 5.15 -10.28
C SER A 158 4.03 4.22 -9.25
N ASN A 159 3.23 3.42 -8.53
CA ASN A 159 3.77 2.48 -7.56
C ASN A 159 4.65 1.41 -8.22
N TRP A 160 4.23 0.85 -9.37
CA TRP A 160 5.04 -0.12 -10.09
C TRP A 160 6.34 0.48 -10.64
N ILE A 161 6.31 1.72 -11.13
CA ILE A 161 7.54 2.44 -11.53
C ILE A 161 8.49 2.57 -10.33
N ASN A 162 7.97 2.93 -9.15
CA ASN A 162 8.80 3.04 -7.95
C ASN A 162 9.39 1.68 -7.53
N VAL A 163 8.61 0.59 -7.62
CA VAL A 163 9.12 -0.78 -7.38
C VAL A 163 10.29 -1.07 -8.30
N LEU A 164 10.15 -0.77 -9.60
CA LEU A 164 11.20 -1.04 -10.58
C LEU A 164 12.46 -0.22 -10.30
N LEU A 165 12.32 1.08 -9.99
CA LEU A 165 13.45 1.94 -9.66
C LEU A 165 14.23 1.41 -8.45
N LEU A 166 13.53 1.08 -7.36
CA LEU A 166 14.16 0.56 -6.15
C LEU A 166 14.73 -0.85 -6.34
N ALA A 167 14.04 -1.73 -7.06
CA ALA A 167 14.54 -3.07 -7.38
C ALA A 167 15.81 -3.02 -8.24
N MET A 168 15.87 -2.10 -9.22
CA MET A 168 17.08 -1.85 -10.00
C MET A 168 18.22 -1.33 -9.12
N TYR A 169 17.93 -0.38 -8.23
CA TYR A 169 18.94 0.12 -7.28
C TYR A 169 19.50 -1.01 -6.40
N VAL A 170 18.64 -1.81 -5.77
CA VAL A 170 19.06 -2.94 -4.92
C VAL A 170 19.89 -3.96 -5.70
N LYS A 171 19.54 -4.22 -6.97
CA LYS A 171 20.25 -5.20 -7.81
C LYS A 171 21.61 -4.72 -8.29
N PHE A 172 21.75 -3.44 -8.63
CA PHE A 172 22.94 -2.92 -9.33
C PHE A 172 23.82 -2.00 -8.48
N SER A 173 23.34 -1.51 -7.33
CA SER A 173 24.12 -0.61 -6.47
C SER A 173 25.24 -1.35 -5.73
N PRO A 174 26.47 -0.80 -5.72
CA PRO A 174 27.55 -1.29 -4.86
C PRO A 174 27.18 -1.31 -3.38
N ALA A 175 26.32 -0.38 -2.94
CA ALA A 175 25.88 -0.28 -1.55
C ALA A 175 25.15 -1.55 -1.07
N CYS A 176 24.41 -2.22 -1.95
CA CYS A 176 23.62 -3.40 -1.61
C CYS A 176 24.35 -4.73 -1.89
N THR A 177 25.59 -4.71 -2.40
CA THR A 177 26.27 -5.95 -2.85
C THR A 177 26.52 -6.95 -1.71
N LYS A 178 26.72 -6.48 -0.48
CA LYS A 178 26.94 -7.35 0.69
C LYS A 178 25.64 -7.87 1.32
N THR A 179 24.54 -7.17 1.11
CA THR A 179 23.23 -7.43 1.76
C THR A 179 22.24 -8.10 0.80
N TRP A 180 22.43 -7.94 -0.51
CA TRP A 180 21.68 -8.59 -1.57
C TRP A 180 22.60 -9.52 -2.37
N THR A 181 22.51 -10.83 -2.07
CA THR A 181 23.29 -11.89 -2.76
C THR A 181 22.50 -12.60 -3.87
N GLY A 182 21.35 -12.04 -4.27
CA GLY A 182 20.45 -12.63 -5.24
C GLY A 182 19.33 -13.46 -4.61
N PHE A 183 18.50 -14.08 -5.46
CA PHE A 183 17.36 -14.88 -5.02
C PHE A 183 17.82 -16.18 -4.35
N SER A 184 17.25 -16.50 -3.19
CA SER A 184 17.56 -17.71 -2.43
C SER A 184 16.30 -18.48 -2.03
N ARG A 185 16.37 -19.81 -2.08
CA ARG A 185 15.31 -20.69 -1.59
C ARG A 185 15.14 -20.62 -0.06
N GLU A 186 16.15 -20.14 0.66
CA GLU A 186 16.07 -19.91 2.11
C GLU A 186 14.99 -18.90 2.51
N ALA A 187 14.56 -18.05 1.56
CA ALA A 187 13.44 -17.15 1.74
C ALA A 187 12.11 -17.90 1.98
N LEU A 188 11.99 -19.14 1.49
CA LEU A 188 10.80 -19.99 1.67
C LEU A 188 10.77 -20.68 3.04
N HIS A 189 11.91 -20.75 3.74
CA HIS A 189 11.98 -21.32 5.07
C HIS A 189 11.51 -20.30 6.12
N ASP A 190 11.03 -20.78 7.26
CA ASP A 190 10.64 -19.98 8.43
C ASP A 190 9.56 -18.90 8.19
N ILE A 191 8.76 -19.00 7.12
CA ILE A 191 7.64 -18.07 6.85
C ILE A 191 6.64 -18.08 8.03
N VAL A 192 6.34 -19.24 8.60
CA VAL A 192 5.41 -19.35 9.73
C VAL A 192 5.93 -18.61 10.97
N SER A 193 7.23 -18.78 11.28
CA SER A 193 7.88 -18.08 12.38
C SER A 193 7.89 -16.58 12.16
N PHE A 194 8.14 -16.15 10.91
CA PHE A 194 8.05 -14.75 10.50
C PHE A 194 6.64 -14.18 10.75
N ILE A 195 5.59 -14.87 10.30
CA ILE A 195 4.19 -14.44 10.49
C ILE A 195 3.82 -14.38 11.98
N LYS A 196 4.24 -15.36 12.78
CA LYS A 196 3.98 -15.40 14.24
C LYS A 196 4.55 -14.18 14.97
N LEU A 197 5.66 -13.63 14.50
CA LEU A 197 6.24 -12.41 15.06
C LEU A 197 5.57 -11.15 14.48
N ALA A 198 5.27 -11.16 13.18
CA ALA A 198 4.77 -9.97 12.50
C ALA A 198 3.32 -9.62 12.84
N VAL A 199 2.45 -10.62 12.96
CA VAL A 199 1.01 -10.42 13.15
C VAL A 199 0.68 -9.74 14.48
N PRO A 200 1.19 -10.18 15.66
CA PRO A 200 0.85 -9.55 16.93
C PRO A 200 1.27 -8.08 17.00
N SER A 201 2.49 -7.76 16.53
CA SER A 201 2.99 -6.38 16.50
C SER A 201 2.21 -5.50 15.53
N ALA A 202 1.71 -6.07 14.43
CA ALA A 202 0.91 -5.33 13.46
C ALA A 202 -0.51 -5.04 13.96
N ILE A 203 -1.16 -5.99 14.61
CA ILE A 203 -2.57 -5.88 15.05
C ILE A 203 -2.79 -4.68 15.97
N MET A 204 -1.89 -4.48 16.95
CA MET A 204 -2.01 -3.38 17.91
C MET A 204 -2.05 -2.02 17.20
N ILE A 205 -1.18 -1.83 16.20
CA ILE A 205 -1.06 -0.56 15.47
C ILE A 205 -2.14 -0.44 14.38
N CYS A 206 -2.62 -1.57 13.83
CA CYS A 206 -3.81 -1.58 12.98
C CYS A 206 -5.03 -1.04 13.72
N PHE A 207 -5.25 -1.44 14.99
CA PHE A 207 -6.38 -0.95 15.79
C PHE A 207 -6.35 0.56 16.01
N GLU A 208 -5.16 1.15 16.21
CA GLU A 208 -5.00 2.60 16.33
C GLU A 208 -5.48 3.33 15.06
N TYR A 209 -5.02 2.89 13.89
CA TYR A 209 -5.37 3.52 12.61
C TYR A 209 -6.80 3.25 12.17
N TRP A 210 -7.30 2.03 12.42
CA TRP A 210 -8.71 1.70 12.17
C TRP A 210 -9.64 2.55 13.03
N SER A 211 -9.24 2.91 14.26
CA SER A 211 -10.05 3.81 15.10
C SER A 211 -10.22 5.19 14.47
N PHE A 212 -9.18 5.72 13.81
CA PHE A 212 -9.25 7.00 13.09
C PHE A 212 -10.12 6.91 11.83
N GLU A 213 -9.95 5.87 11.03
CA GLU A 213 -10.71 5.68 9.77
C GLU A 213 -12.18 5.29 10.00
N MET A 214 -12.50 4.63 11.12
CA MET A 214 -13.89 4.37 11.51
C MET A 214 -14.67 5.66 11.71
N VAL A 215 -14.04 6.74 12.18
CA VAL A 215 -14.69 8.06 12.29
C VAL A 215 -15.07 8.58 10.89
N VAL A 216 -14.19 8.41 9.90
CA VAL A 216 -14.44 8.81 8.52
C VAL A 216 -15.54 7.96 7.88
N LEU A 217 -15.50 6.63 8.05
CA LEU A 217 -16.54 5.73 7.54
C LEU A 217 -17.92 6.01 8.16
N LEU A 218 -17.98 6.26 9.47
CA LEU A 218 -19.22 6.58 10.17
C LEU A 218 -19.77 7.96 9.79
N SER A 219 -18.92 8.92 9.39
CA SER A 219 -19.37 10.22 8.89
C SER A 219 -20.23 10.11 7.62
N GLY A 220 -20.00 9.07 6.81
CA GLY A 220 -20.80 8.76 5.62
C GLY A 220 -22.21 8.23 5.93
N LEU A 221 -22.55 8.01 7.20
CA LEU A 221 -23.90 7.61 7.65
C LEU A 221 -24.70 8.80 8.22
N LEU A 222 -24.10 10.00 8.30
CA LEU A 222 -24.76 11.19 8.82
C LEU A 222 -25.78 11.77 7.80
N PRO A 223 -26.73 12.63 8.24
CA PRO A 223 -27.83 13.10 7.40
C PRO A 223 -27.42 13.83 6.11
N ASN A 224 -26.19 14.37 6.08
CA ASN A 224 -25.60 14.97 4.88
C ASN A 224 -24.23 14.34 4.59
N PRO A 225 -24.19 13.11 4.06
CA PRO A 225 -22.96 12.34 3.93
C PRO A 225 -21.96 12.99 2.95
N LYS A 226 -22.44 13.83 2.02
CA LYS A 226 -21.55 14.58 1.13
C LYS A 226 -20.74 15.66 1.85
N LEU A 227 -21.36 16.37 2.81
CA LEU A 227 -20.72 17.48 3.54
C LEU A 227 -19.84 16.97 4.69
N GLU A 228 -20.29 15.96 5.42
CA GLU A 228 -19.58 15.47 6.60
C GLU A 228 -18.33 14.66 6.23
N THR A 229 -18.42 13.81 5.21
CA THR A 229 -17.24 13.15 4.65
C THR A 229 -16.29 14.16 3.98
N TYR A 230 -16.79 15.32 3.54
CA TYR A 230 -15.96 16.42 3.03
C TYR A 230 -15.12 17.08 4.13
N VAL A 231 -15.70 17.42 5.29
CA VAL A 231 -14.96 18.08 6.39
C VAL A 231 -13.85 17.19 6.95
N LEU A 232 -14.05 15.87 6.98
CA LEU A 232 -13.10 14.91 7.54
C LEU A 232 -12.05 14.40 6.54
N SER A 233 -12.17 14.73 5.25
CA SER A 233 -11.22 14.29 4.20
C SER A 233 -10.23 15.37 3.76
N ILE A 234 -10.29 16.56 4.38
CA ILE A 234 -9.28 17.63 4.32
C ILE A 234 -8.25 17.39 5.42
#